data_AF-A0A8X6VYF2-F1
#
_entry.id   AF-A0A8X6VYF2-F1
#
_cell.length_a   1.000
_cell.length_b   1.000
_cell.length_c   1.000
_cell.angle_alpha   90.00
_cell.angle_beta   90.00
_cell.angle_gamma   90.00
#
_symmetry.space_group_name_H-M   'P 1'
#
loop_
_entity.id
_entity.type
_entity.pdbx_description
1 polymer ?
#
loop_
_entity_poly.entity_id
_entity_poly.type
_entity_poly.pdbx_seq_one_letter_code
_entity_poly.pdbx_strand_id
1 'polypeptide(L)'
;MTTCIPGIALQQFQVKKKQDLLHMEFYHHLPSWDMNEQMSYFSSFSDEWSRDLKSVQVLKQLSCRGGRGKRVIGSYYSRKIRERQNSSKKLEQQEQLSIEKLRLEMELSRIANQSATQNNGQTSRVKSLDEIVKMVRLLTVKVPNKSDGWEYFFSSLEKAFASEMVSDELKPKVLLCMLGDKVSNLLVNLGEEELKDYESLKQVVLKEYEPSPKICLENFRKAKRNSDETFSQFASRLTSMWLYYGKLRGANDF
;
A
#
# COMPACT_ATOMS: atom_id res chain seq x y z
N MET A 1 -34.50 76.09 -39.78
CA MET A 1 -33.29 76.09 -38.93
C MET A 1 -33.27 74.81 -38.13
N THR A 2 -32.13 74.13 -38.23
CA THR A 2 -31.74 72.83 -37.69
C THR A 2 -31.82 72.74 -36.16
N THR A 3 -32.41 71.66 -35.64
CA THR A 3 -32.05 71.10 -34.33
C THR A 3 -31.82 69.59 -34.47
N CYS A 4 -30.55 69.20 -34.45
CA CYS A 4 -30.10 67.81 -34.43
C CYS A 4 -30.52 67.15 -33.10
N ILE A 5 -31.14 65.97 -33.19
CA ILE A 5 -31.62 65.19 -32.05
C ILE A 5 -30.42 64.52 -31.36
N PRO A 6 -30.19 64.72 -30.04
CA PRO A 6 -28.97 64.25 -29.33
C PRO A 6 -28.85 62.72 -29.17
N GLY A 7 -29.89 61.95 -29.50
CA GLY A 7 -29.97 60.52 -29.20
C GLY A 7 -29.13 59.60 -30.10
N ILE A 8 -28.85 60.00 -31.34
CA ILE A 8 -28.13 59.16 -32.30
C ILE A 8 -26.62 59.16 -32.00
N ALA A 9 -26.08 60.27 -31.52
CA ALA A 9 -24.66 60.39 -31.14
C ALA A 9 -24.31 59.52 -29.91
N LEU A 10 -25.20 59.42 -28.93
CA LEU A 10 -25.00 58.56 -27.74
C LEU A 10 -25.07 57.06 -28.07
N GLN A 11 -25.91 56.66 -29.03
CA GLN A 11 -26.00 55.26 -29.46
C GLN A 11 -24.80 54.83 -30.31
N GLN A 12 -24.30 55.69 -31.21
CA GLN A 12 -23.08 55.36 -31.97
C GLN A 12 -21.83 55.35 -31.08
N PHE A 13 -21.76 56.22 -30.07
CA PHE A 13 -20.65 56.24 -29.10
C PHE A 13 -20.64 54.98 -28.20
N GLN A 14 -21.80 54.47 -27.79
CA GLN A 14 -21.92 53.24 -27.00
C GLN A 14 -21.58 51.97 -27.80
N VAL A 15 -21.94 51.92 -29.10
CA VAL A 15 -21.62 50.79 -29.98
C VAL A 15 -20.14 50.77 -30.33
N LYS A 16 -19.54 51.94 -30.63
CA LYS A 16 -18.11 52.04 -30.92
C LYS A 16 -17.24 51.75 -29.69
N LYS A 17 -17.63 52.24 -28.51
CA LYS A 17 -16.93 51.92 -27.24
C LYS A 17 -17.03 50.44 -26.86
N LYS A 18 -18.12 49.74 -27.24
CA LYS A 18 -18.23 48.28 -27.08
C LYS A 18 -17.41 47.48 -28.10
N GLN A 19 -17.30 47.96 -29.34
CA GLN A 19 -16.41 47.37 -30.35
C GLN A 19 -14.93 47.56 -30.00
N ASP A 20 -14.56 48.74 -29.48
CA ASP A 20 -13.18 49.05 -29.07
C ASP A 20 -12.79 48.30 -27.77
N LEU A 21 -13.71 48.10 -26.83
CA LEU A 21 -13.49 47.25 -25.64
C LEU A 21 -13.34 45.76 -26.01
N LEU A 22 -14.10 45.28 -27.00
CA LEU A 22 -13.94 43.92 -27.55
C LEU A 22 -12.61 43.75 -28.32
N HIS A 23 -12.11 44.79 -28.99
CA HIS A 23 -10.79 44.76 -29.65
C HIS A 23 -9.62 44.78 -28.65
N MET A 24 -9.78 45.39 -27.47
CA MET A 24 -8.73 45.46 -26.44
C MET A 24 -8.65 44.20 -25.56
N GLU A 25 -9.76 43.51 -25.30
CA GLU A 25 -9.75 42.27 -24.47
C GLU A 25 -9.39 41.01 -25.27
N PHE A 26 -9.48 41.01 -26.61
CA PHE A 26 -9.22 39.82 -27.43
C PHE A 26 -7.74 39.55 -27.75
N TYR A 27 -6.86 40.55 -27.62
CA TYR A 27 -5.47 40.41 -28.08
C TYR A 27 -4.45 39.98 -27.03
N HIS A 28 -4.84 39.85 -25.75
CA HIS A 28 -3.87 39.56 -24.69
C HIS A 28 -3.82 38.10 -24.21
N HIS A 29 -4.75 37.23 -24.58
CA HIS A 29 -4.61 35.78 -24.39
C HIS A 29 -5.35 35.01 -25.49
N LEU A 30 -4.70 34.80 -26.64
CA LEU A 30 -5.11 33.77 -27.59
C LEU A 30 -4.48 32.43 -27.14
N PRO A 31 -5.27 31.42 -26.76
CA PRO A 31 -4.77 30.06 -26.60
C PRO A 31 -4.25 29.54 -27.95
N SER A 32 -3.26 28.66 -27.92
CA SER A 32 -2.70 27.94 -29.07
C SER A 32 -3.73 26.98 -29.69
N TRP A 33 -4.81 27.49 -30.25
CA TRP A 33 -5.86 26.69 -30.91
C TRP A 33 -5.65 26.69 -32.43
N ASP A 34 -5.90 25.54 -33.07
CA ASP A 34 -5.82 25.34 -34.51
C ASP A 34 -6.81 26.26 -35.26
N MET A 35 -6.50 26.66 -36.51
CA MET A 35 -7.33 27.56 -37.32
C MET A 35 -8.76 27.05 -37.48
N ASN A 36 -8.97 25.73 -37.48
CA ASN A 36 -10.32 25.14 -37.58
C ASN A 36 -11.15 25.38 -36.31
N GLU A 37 -10.53 25.38 -35.13
CA GLU A 37 -11.21 25.68 -33.86
C GLU A 37 -11.54 27.17 -33.76
N GLN A 38 -10.63 28.04 -34.22
CA GLN A 38 -10.87 29.47 -34.29
C GLN A 38 -12.02 29.82 -35.25
N MET A 39 -12.06 29.19 -36.42
CA MET A 39 -13.13 29.38 -37.40
C MET A 39 -14.48 28.82 -36.92
N SER A 40 -14.49 27.68 -36.22
CA SER A 40 -15.69 27.12 -35.58
C SER A 40 -16.24 28.04 -34.49
N TYR A 41 -15.37 28.57 -33.64
CA TYR A 41 -15.73 29.53 -32.59
C TYR A 41 -16.26 30.84 -33.19
N PHE A 42 -15.61 31.37 -34.23
CA PHE A 42 -16.03 32.58 -34.93
C PHE A 42 -17.35 32.39 -35.69
N SER A 43 -17.56 31.21 -36.29
CA SER A 43 -18.83 30.85 -36.94
C SER A 43 -19.96 30.71 -35.92
N SER A 44 -19.73 30.05 -34.79
CA SER A 44 -20.70 29.93 -33.71
C SER A 44 -21.03 31.30 -33.12
N PHE A 45 -20.03 32.16 -32.93
CA PHE A 45 -20.20 33.52 -32.43
C PHE A 45 -21.00 34.37 -33.43
N SER A 46 -20.68 34.30 -34.73
CA SER A 46 -21.41 34.99 -35.81
C SER A 46 -22.85 34.50 -35.92
N ASP A 47 -23.09 33.20 -35.83
CA ASP A 47 -24.43 32.60 -35.87
C ASP A 47 -25.27 32.99 -34.65
N GLU A 48 -24.67 33.04 -33.47
CA GLU A 48 -25.31 33.48 -32.23
C GLU A 48 -25.66 34.98 -32.30
N TRP A 49 -24.75 35.79 -32.84
CA TRP A 49 -24.98 37.22 -33.09
C TRP A 49 -26.07 37.45 -34.15
N SER A 50 -26.09 36.65 -35.22
CA SER A 50 -27.09 36.73 -36.30
C SER A 50 -28.47 36.29 -35.82
N ARG A 51 -28.56 35.26 -34.96
CA ARG A 51 -29.79 34.85 -34.28
C ARG A 51 -30.28 35.93 -33.30
N ASP A 52 -29.36 36.57 -32.58
CA ASP A 52 -29.69 37.68 -31.67
C ASP A 52 -30.16 38.91 -32.43
N LEU A 53 -29.55 39.25 -33.57
CA LEU A 53 -29.99 40.33 -34.47
C LEU A 53 -31.39 40.05 -35.04
N LYS A 54 -31.66 38.84 -35.53
CA LYS A 54 -32.99 38.44 -36.01
C LYS A 54 -34.03 38.47 -34.89
N SER A 55 -33.67 38.02 -33.68
CA SER A 55 -34.52 38.10 -32.49
C SER A 55 -34.82 39.55 -32.10
N VAL A 56 -33.81 40.41 -32.10
CA VAL A 56 -33.94 41.85 -31.83
C VAL A 56 -34.82 42.53 -32.90
N GLN A 57 -34.72 42.14 -34.16
CA GLN A 57 -35.56 42.66 -35.25
C GLN A 57 -37.05 42.29 -35.07
N VAL A 58 -37.33 41.05 -34.68
CA VAL A 58 -38.69 40.56 -34.35
C VAL A 58 -39.23 41.25 -33.10
N LEU A 59 -38.41 41.42 -32.05
CA LEU A 59 -38.79 42.15 -30.84
C LEU A 59 -39.05 43.64 -31.12
N LYS A 60 -38.32 44.25 -32.05
CA LYS A 60 -38.53 45.64 -32.50
C LYS A 60 -39.86 45.78 -33.24
N GLN A 61 -40.25 44.83 -34.10
CA GLN A 61 -41.57 44.80 -34.75
C GLN A 61 -42.72 44.62 -33.74
N LEU A 62 -42.52 43.81 -32.70
CA LEU A 62 -43.50 43.61 -31.63
C LEU A 62 -43.64 44.84 -30.72
N SER A 63 -42.56 45.60 -30.50
CA SER A 63 -42.56 46.85 -29.71
C SER A 63 -43.45 47.94 -30.30
N CYS A 64 -43.59 47.98 -31.63
CA CYS A 64 -44.45 48.92 -32.35
C CYS A 64 -45.96 48.63 -32.20
N ARG A 65 -46.36 47.45 -31.67
CA ARG A 65 -47.77 47.04 -31.47
C ARG A 65 -48.24 47.20 -30.01
N GLY A 66 -48.20 48.42 -29.48
CA GLY A 66 -48.87 48.80 -28.21
C GLY A 66 -48.57 47.91 -26.97
N GLY A 67 -49.33 48.07 -25.89
CA GLY A 67 -49.05 47.48 -24.56
C GLY A 67 -48.96 45.94 -24.46
N ARG A 68 -49.33 45.19 -25.50
CA ARG A 68 -49.18 43.72 -25.56
C ARG A 68 -47.78 43.29 -26.00
N GLY A 69 -47.13 44.03 -26.90
CA GLY A 69 -45.78 43.73 -27.37
C GLY A 69 -44.70 43.87 -26.30
N LYS A 70 -44.82 44.90 -25.43
CA LYS A 70 -43.87 45.15 -24.33
C LYS A 70 -43.81 44.01 -23.30
N ARG A 71 -44.94 43.33 -23.03
CA ARG A 71 -45.01 42.16 -22.12
C ARG A 71 -44.28 40.93 -22.68
N VAL A 72 -44.41 40.68 -23.99
CA VAL A 72 -43.77 39.54 -24.67
C VAL A 72 -42.25 39.73 -24.72
N ILE A 73 -41.79 40.96 -24.99
CA ILE A 73 -40.37 41.32 -24.99
C ILE A 73 -39.76 41.15 -23.59
N GLY A 74 -40.44 41.63 -22.55
CA GLY A 74 -40.02 41.44 -21.16
C GLY A 74 -39.89 39.96 -20.79
N SER A 75 -40.87 39.14 -21.17
CA SER A 75 -40.84 37.69 -20.92
C SER A 75 -39.66 36.99 -21.62
N TYR A 76 -39.33 37.38 -22.85
CA TYR A 76 -38.18 36.84 -23.59
C TYR A 76 -36.84 37.16 -22.91
N TYR A 77 -36.60 38.43 -22.54
CA TYR A 77 -35.36 38.82 -21.86
C TYR A 77 -35.27 38.19 -20.45
N SER A 78 -36.37 38.13 -19.70
CA SER A 78 -36.40 37.44 -18.39
C SER A 78 -36.09 35.95 -18.52
N ARG A 79 -36.58 35.27 -19.56
CA ARG A 79 -36.27 33.86 -19.82
C ARG A 79 -34.79 33.66 -20.18
N LYS A 80 -34.25 34.49 -21.07
CA LYS A 80 -32.84 34.41 -21.50
C LYS A 80 -31.85 34.70 -20.35
N ILE A 81 -32.19 35.63 -19.45
CA ILE A 81 -31.41 35.88 -18.22
C ILE A 81 -31.45 34.66 -17.30
N ARG A 82 -32.62 34.03 -17.13
CA ARG A 82 -32.76 32.82 -16.30
C ARG A 82 -32.00 31.63 -16.86
N GLU A 83 -32.01 31.46 -18.18
CA GLU A 83 -31.24 30.42 -18.87
C GLU A 83 -29.73 30.60 -18.66
N ARG A 84 -29.21 31.84 -18.82
CA ARG A 84 -27.79 32.12 -18.51
C ARG A 84 -27.44 31.90 -17.05
N GLN A 85 -28.31 32.33 -16.12
CA GLN A 85 -28.10 32.09 -14.69
C GLN A 85 -28.12 30.60 -14.34
N ASN A 86 -28.99 29.82 -14.96
CA ASN A 86 -29.05 28.37 -14.76
C ASN A 86 -27.84 27.67 -15.38
N SER A 87 -27.38 28.11 -16.55
CA SER A 87 -26.16 27.58 -17.17
C SER A 87 -24.91 27.92 -16.36
N SER A 88 -24.79 29.15 -15.84
CA SER A 88 -23.72 29.56 -14.92
C SER A 88 -23.70 28.69 -13.67
N LYS A 89 -24.87 28.52 -13.02
CA LYS A 89 -24.99 27.66 -11.84
C LYS A 89 -24.64 26.20 -12.12
N LYS A 90 -25.01 25.69 -13.30
CA LYS A 90 -24.68 24.31 -13.69
C LYS A 90 -23.18 24.14 -13.94
N LEU A 91 -22.53 25.14 -14.52
CA LEU A 91 -21.09 25.16 -14.72
C LEU A 91 -20.35 25.25 -13.38
N GLU A 92 -20.77 26.16 -12.49
CA GLU A 92 -20.23 26.29 -11.14
C GLU A 92 -20.38 24.99 -10.33
N GLN A 93 -21.53 24.31 -10.43
CA GLN A 93 -21.72 23.00 -9.81
C GLN A 93 -20.79 21.94 -10.38
N GLN A 94 -20.58 21.93 -11.70
CA GLN A 94 -19.70 20.98 -12.36
C GLN A 94 -18.22 21.22 -12.00
N GLU A 95 -17.80 22.48 -11.90
CA GLU A 95 -16.47 22.88 -11.42
C GLU A 95 -16.28 22.47 -9.96
N GLN A 96 -17.28 22.70 -9.11
CA GLN A 96 -17.22 22.32 -7.71
C GLN A 96 -17.08 20.80 -7.53
N LEU A 97 -17.84 20.02 -8.29
CA LEU A 97 -17.72 18.56 -8.32
C LEU A 97 -16.36 18.10 -8.85
N SER A 98 -15.80 18.80 -9.84
CA SER A 98 -14.47 18.50 -10.37
C SER A 98 -13.38 18.76 -9.34
N ILE A 99 -13.46 19.88 -8.62
CA ILE A 99 -12.54 20.23 -7.53
C ILE A 99 -12.65 19.22 -6.40
N GLU A 100 -13.87 18.84 -6.01
CA GLU A 100 -14.10 17.83 -4.98
C GLU A 100 -13.54 16.46 -5.37
N LYS A 101 -13.78 16.03 -6.62
CA LYS A 101 -13.19 14.79 -7.16
C LYS A 101 -11.66 14.84 -7.11
N LEU A 102 -11.06 15.94 -7.55
CA LEU A 102 -9.60 16.11 -7.52
C LEU A 102 -9.06 16.08 -6.08
N ARG A 103 -9.76 16.71 -5.12
CA ARG A 103 -9.40 16.66 -3.69
C ARG A 103 -9.47 15.25 -3.13
N LEU A 104 -10.53 14.50 -3.46
CA LEU A 104 -10.66 13.10 -3.05
C LEU A 104 -9.58 12.22 -3.68
N GLU A 105 -9.25 12.44 -4.95
CA GLU A 105 -8.18 11.70 -5.65
C GLU A 105 -6.79 12.01 -5.06
N MET A 106 -6.53 13.27 -4.71
CA MET A 106 -5.33 13.67 -3.98
C MET A 106 -5.28 13.04 -2.59
N GLU A 107 -6.40 12.98 -1.85
CA GLU A 107 -6.43 12.38 -0.52
C GLU A 107 -6.30 10.85 -0.58
N LEU A 108 -6.91 10.19 -1.57
CA LEU A 108 -6.69 8.77 -1.84
C LEU A 108 -5.23 8.48 -2.20
N SER A 109 -4.61 9.32 -3.04
CA SER A 109 -3.18 9.24 -3.35
C SER A 109 -2.32 9.50 -2.12
N ARG A 110 -2.72 10.42 -1.23
CA ARG A 110 -2.04 10.72 0.03
C ARG A 110 -2.14 9.55 1.01
N ILE A 111 -3.30 8.90 1.13
CA ILE A 111 -3.53 7.70 1.95
C ILE A 111 -2.76 6.50 1.37
N ALA A 112 -2.76 6.31 0.05
CA ALA A 112 -1.97 5.28 -0.63
C ALA A 112 -0.45 5.52 -0.42
N ASN A 113 0.00 6.76 -0.51
CA ASN A 113 1.39 7.12 -0.27
C ASN A 113 1.75 7.10 1.23
N GLN A 114 0.81 7.39 2.14
CA GLN A 114 1.00 7.29 3.60
C GLN A 114 1.02 5.84 4.07
N SER A 115 0.20 4.97 3.50
CA SER A 115 0.33 3.52 3.69
C SER A 115 1.62 2.98 3.07
N ALA A 116 2.15 3.58 2.00
CA ALA A 116 3.48 3.26 1.49
C ALA A 116 4.63 3.86 2.35
N THR A 117 4.46 5.05 2.94
CA THR A 117 5.51 5.74 3.72
C THR A 117 5.56 5.38 5.21
N GLN A 118 4.43 5.01 5.83
CA GLN A 118 4.44 4.34 7.13
C GLN A 118 5.03 2.92 7.06
N ASN A 119 5.10 2.34 5.85
CA ASN A 119 5.81 1.08 5.57
C ASN A 119 7.21 1.27 4.95
N ASN A 120 7.72 2.50 4.76
CA ASN A 120 9.05 2.76 4.16
C ASN A 120 10.11 3.27 5.15
N GLY A 121 9.87 3.14 6.45
CA GLY A 121 10.95 2.98 7.45
C GLY A 121 11.27 1.51 7.73
N GLN A 122 10.38 0.61 7.30
CA GLN A 122 10.51 -0.83 7.45
C GLN A 122 9.69 -1.49 6.35
N THR A 123 10.18 -1.46 5.11
CA THR A 123 9.74 -2.48 4.16
C THR A 123 10.17 -3.78 4.79
N SER A 124 9.23 -4.51 5.37
CA SER A 124 9.37 -5.93 5.62
C SER A 124 9.48 -6.60 4.26
N ARG A 125 10.65 -6.45 3.62
CA ARG A 125 11.13 -7.40 2.64
C ARG A 125 10.92 -8.73 3.32
N VAL A 126 9.93 -9.49 2.86
CA VAL A 126 9.66 -10.83 3.36
C VAL A 126 10.99 -11.55 3.26
N LYS A 127 11.62 -11.79 4.41
CA LYS A 127 12.96 -12.36 4.45
C LYS A 127 12.86 -13.71 3.73
N SER A 128 13.70 -13.90 2.72
CA SER A 128 13.73 -15.19 2.03
C SER A 128 14.10 -16.29 3.03
N LEU A 129 13.71 -17.55 2.75
CA LEU A 129 14.07 -18.67 3.62
C LEU A 129 15.58 -18.72 3.88
N ASP A 130 16.39 -18.44 2.86
CA ASP A 130 17.85 -18.41 2.98
C ASP A 130 18.36 -17.29 3.88
N GLU A 131 17.75 -16.11 3.85
CA GLU A 131 18.06 -15.00 4.75
C GLU A 131 17.72 -15.37 6.20
N ILE A 132 16.55 -15.98 6.43
CA ILE A 132 16.13 -16.46 7.76
C ILE A 132 17.09 -17.53 8.27
N VAL A 133 17.42 -18.54 7.45
CA VAL A 133 18.36 -19.61 7.82
C VAL A 133 19.72 -19.04 8.17
N LYS A 134 20.22 -18.04 7.44
CA LYS A 134 21.50 -17.38 7.74
C LYS A 134 21.46 -16.66 9.11
N MET A 135 20.41 -15.90 9.37
CA MET A 135 20.25 -15.16 10.64
C MET A 135 20.09 -16.12 11.82
N VAL A 136 19.21 -17.11 11.71
CA VAL A 136 19.01 -18.12 12.75
C VAL A 136 20.29 -18.91 13.00
N ARG A 137 21.03 -19.31 11.95
CA ARG A 137 22.31 -20.01 12.08
C ARG A 137 23.38 -19.17 12.79
N LEU A 138 23.37 -17.85 12.60
CA LEU A 138 24.29 -16.94 13.31
C LEU A 138 23.98 -16.87 14.81
N LEU A 139 22.69 -16.90 15.16
CA LEU A 139 22.20 -16.81 16.54
C LEU A 139 22.17 -18.16 17.27
N THR A 140 22.29 -19.26 16.54
CA THR A 140 22.19 -20.62 17.09
C THR A 140 23.57 -21.26 17.25
N VAL A 141 23.74 -22.07 18.29
CA VAL A 141 24.94 -22.89 18.47
C VAL A 141 25.08 -23.93 17.35
N LYS A 142 26.30 -24.39 17.12
CA LYS A 142 26.56 -25.38 16.06
C LYS A 142 25.78 -26.67 16.31
N VAL A 143 25.33 -27.31 15.23
CA VAL A 143 24.65 -28.60 15.28
C VAL A 143 25.55 -29.61 16.02
N PRO A 144 25.08 -30.23 17.10
CA PRO A 144 25.88 -31.15 17.91
C PRO A 144 26.28 -32.41 17.12
N ASN A 145 27.49 -32.90 17.37
CA ASN A 145 27.93 -34.22 16.88
C ASN A 145 27.69 -35.34 17.89
N LYS A 146 27.50 -34.98 19.17
CA LYS A 146 27.27 -35.91 20.27
C LYS A 146 25.86 -35.73 20.82
N SER A 147 25.31 -36.78 21.42
CA SER A 147 24.00 -36.82 22.06
C SER A 147 23.75 -35.66 23.03
N ASP A 148 24.75 -35.31 23.84
CA ASP A 148 24.57 -34.45 25.00
C ASP A 148 24.36 -32.96 24.65
N GLY A 149 24.57 -32.58 23.39
CA GLY A 149 24.47 -31.19 22.93
C GLY A 149 23.10 -30.81 22.36
N TRP A 150 22.20 -31.77 22.12
CA TRP A 150 20.95 -31.52 21.41
C TRP A 150 19.96 -30.66 22.17
N GLU A 151 19.80 -30.87 23.48
CA GLU A 151 18.93 -30.03 24.32
C GLU A 151 19.38 -28.56 24.30
N TYR A 152 20.69 -28.33 24.39
CA TYR A 152 21.27 -26.99 24.33
C TYR A 152 21.11 -26.35 22.95
N PHE A 153 21.28 -27.14 21.89
CA PHE A 153 21.03 -26.70 20.52
C PHE A 153 19.58 -26.24 20.30
N PHE A 154 18.59 -27.04 20.72
CA PHE A 154 17.19 -26.67 20.58
C PHE A 154 16.82 -25.45 21.43
N SER A 155 17.33 -25.36 22.67
CA SER A 155 17.11 -24.17 23.50
C SER A 155 17.69 -22.90 22.86
N SER A 156 18.85 -23.00 22.23
CA SER A 156 19.46 -21.91 21.46
C SER A 156 18.65 -21.58 20.19
N LEU A 157 18.16 -22.60 19.48
CA LEU A 157 17.39 -22.44 18.25
C LEU A 157 16.04 -21.76 18.51
N GLU A 158 15.34 -22.16 19.56
CA GLU A 158 14.06 -21.58 19.95
C GLU A 158 14.19 -20.09 20.32
N LYS A 159 15.28 -19.73 21.00
CA LYS A 159 15.62 -18.32 21.24
C LYS A 159 15.87 -17.56 19.95
N ALA A 160 16.57 -18.17 18.99
CA ALA A 160 16.81 -17.56 17.69
C ALA A 160 15.50 -17.38 16.89
N PHE A 161 14.60 -18.36 16.93
CA PHE A 161 13.27 -18.23 16.32
C PHE A 161 12.43 -17.13 16.94
N ALA A 162 12.47 -16.99 18.27
CA ALA A 162 11.80 -15.90 18.97
C ALA A 162 12.39 -14.53 18.60
N SER A 163 13.72 -14.44 18.46
CA SER A 163 14.41 -13.20 18.07
C SER A 163 14.10 -12.76 16.65
N GLU A 164 14.04 -13.70 15.70
CA GLU A 164 13.78 -13.42 14.29
C GLU A 164 12.28 -13.43 13.93
N MET A 165 11.39 -13.67 14.91
CA MET A 165 9.93 -13.74 14.74
C MET A 165 9.54 -14.72 13.61
N VAL A 166 10.18 -15.89 13.59
CA VAL A 166 9.98 -16.89 12.52
C VAL A 166 8.60 -17.52 12.65
N SER A 167 7.83 -17.49 11.55
CA SER A 167 6.51 -18.14 11.47
C SER A 167 6.60 -19.64 11.72
N ASP A 168 5.60 -20.22 12.39
CA ASP A 168 5.54 -21.64 12.72
C ASP A 168 5.63 -22.53 11.47
N GLU A 169 5.07 -22.10 10.35
CA GLU A 169 5.15 -22.82 9.06
C GLU A 169 6.57 -22.89 8.48
N LEU A 170 7.47 -21.98 8.89
CA LEU A 170 8.85 -21.92 8.41
C LEU A 170 9.83 -22.61 9.37
N LYS A 171 9.49 -22.74 10.65
CA LYS A 171 10.37 -23.38 11.66
C LYS A 171 10.83 -24.78 11.27
N PRO A 172 9.96 -25.70 10.79
CA PRO A 172 10.39 -27.03 10.36
C PRO A 172 11.37 -26.96 9.19
N LYS A 173 11.10 -26.10 8.20
CA LYS A 173 11.94 -25.92 7.02
C LYS A 173 13.32 -25.39 7.40
N VAL A 174 13.37 -24.39 8.29
CA VAL A 174 14.63 -23.84 8.80
C VAL A 174 15.43 -24.90 9.56
N LEU A 175 14.78 -25.70 10.42
CA LEU A 175 15.44 -26.78 11.16
C LEU A 175 16.08 -27.81 10.20
N LEU A 176 15.36 -28.25 9.17
CA LEU A 176 15.90 -29.16 8.16
C LEU A 176 17.11 -28.54 7.43
N CYS A 177 17.00 -27.29 6.98
CA CYS A 177 18.14 -26.59 6.37
C CYS A 177 19.35 -26.45 7.31
N MET A 178 19.12 -26.38 8.62
CA MET A 178 20.19 -26.30 9.61
C MET A 178 20.91 -27.63 9.85
N LEU A 179 20.16 -28.73 9.88
CA LEU A 179 20.66 -30.09 10.10
C LEU A 179 21.54 -30.59 8.94
N GLY A 180 21.33 -30.10 7.71
CA GLY A 180 22.18 -30.42 6.55
C GLY A 180 22.18 -31.92 6.24
N ASP A 181 23.36 -32.54 6.14
CA ASP A 181 23.50 -33.97 5.78
C ASP A 181 22.80 -34.93 6.76
N LYS A 182 22.61 -34.49 8.01
CA LYS A 182 21.89 -35.26 9.04
C LYS A 182 20.41 -35.45 8.70
N VAL A 183 19.85 -34.58 7.85
CA VAL A 183 18.46 -34.68 7.37
C VAL A 183 18.26 -35.91 6.51
N SER A 184 19.25 -36.30 5.70
CA SER A 184 19.12 -37.44 4.78
C SER A 184 18.78 -38.74 5.51
N ASN A 185 19.36 -38.94 6.71
CA ASN A 185 19.06 -40.10 7.55
C ASN A 185 17.66 -40.00 8.21
N LEU A 186 17.26 -38.79 8.58
CA LEU A 186 15.96 -38.53 9.19
C LEU A 186 14.80 -38.66 8.19
N LEU A 187 14.97 -38.18 6.95
CA LEU A 187 13.93 -38.18 5.92
C LEU A 187 13.41 -39.57 5.57
N VAL A 188 14.22 -40.62 5.76
CA VAL A 188 13.80 -42.01 5.53
C VAL A 188 12.72 -42.44 6.54
N ASN A 189 12.74 -41.85 7.74
CA ASN A 189 11.86 -42.22 8.85
C ASN A 189 10.77 -41.18 9.12
N LEU A 190 10.78 -40.03 8.43
CA LEU A 190 9.85 -38.91 8.64
C LEU A 190 8.58 -39.05 7.79
N GLY A 191 7.41 -38.91 8.42
CA GLY A 191 6.12 -38.78 7.73
C GLY A 191 5.83 -37.36 7.26
N GLU A 192 4.89 -37.19 6.31
CA GLU A 192 4.50 -35.87 5.78
C GLU A 192 3.93 -34.92 6.85
N GLU A 193 3.27 -35.46 7.87
CA GLU A 193 2.69 -34.68 8.97
C GLU A 193 3.77 -34.14 9.93
N GLU A 194 4.83 -34.91 10.16
CA GLU A 194 5.95 -34.51 11.02
C GLU A 194 6.80 -33.39 10.38
N LEU A 195 6.74 -33.24 9.05
CA LEU A 195 7.42 -32.17 8.32
C LEU A 195 6.69 -30.81 8.41
N LYS A 196 5.41 -30.80 8.81
CA LYS A 196 4.60 -29.58 8.92
C LYS A 196 4.66 -28.96 10.31
N ASP A 197 4.87 -29.77 11.34
CA ASP A 197 4.89 -29.32 12.73
C ASP A 197 6.30 -29.34 13.33
N TYR A 198 6.71 -28.22 13.91
CA TYR A 198 8.05 -28.08 14.49
C TYR A 198 8.25 -28.97 15.72
N GLU A 199 7.24 -29.07 16.59
CA GLU A 199 7.39 -29.82 17.83
C GLU A 199 7.51 -31.31 17.54
N SER A 200 6.68 -31.82 16.63
CA SER A 200 6.77 -33.21 16.13
C SER A 200 8.15 -33.49 15.52
N LEU A 201 8.65 -32.61 14.63
CA LEU A 201 9.97 -32.78 14.03
C LEU A 201 11.09 -32.76 15.08
N LYS A 202 11.02 -31.86 16.07
CA LYS A 202 11.97 -31.79 17.18
C LYS A 202 11.99 -33.09 17.98
N GLN A 203 10.84 -33.68 18.29
CA GLN A 203 10.77 -34.95 19.01
C GLN A 203 11.40 -36.09 18.19
N VAL A 204 11.19 -36.13 16.87
CA VAL A 204 11.83 -37.13 16.00
C VAL A 204 13.36 -36.97 16.00
N VAL A 205 13.86 -35.74 15.86
CA VAL A 205 15.30 -35.46 15.90
C VAL A 205 15.89 -35.85 17.26
N LEU A 206 15.22 -35.49 18.36
CA LEU A 206 15.67 -35.87 19.69
C LEU A 206 15.73 -37.39 19.84
N LYS A 207 14.68 -38.11 19.43
CA LYS A 207 14.62 -39.57 19.51
C LYS A 207 15.71 -40.26 18.68
N GLU A 208 16.01 -39.75 17.49
CA GLU A 208 17.04 -40.33 16.60
C GLU A 208 18.45 -40.16 17.17
N TYR A 209 18.72 -39.04 17.83
CA TYR A 209 20.04 -38.72 18.38
C TYR A 209 20.20 -38.89 19.88
N GLU A 210 19.13 -39.29 20.59
CA GLU A 210 19.18 -39.65 22.00
C GLU A 210 20.04 -40.90 22.18
N PRO A 211 21.01 -40.90 23.10
CA PRO A 211 21.89 -42.03 23.29
C PRO A 211 21.09 -43.17 23.91
N SER A 212 21.23 -44.38 23.34
CA SER A 212 20.59 -45.55 23.94
C SER A 212 21.05 -45.73 25.40
N PRO A 213 20.18 -46.26 26.29
CA PRO A 213 20.55 -46.52 27.69
C PRO A 213 21.83 -47.35 27.83
N LYS A 214 22.08 -48.27 26.87
CA LYS A 214 23.29 -49.08 26.82
C LYS A 214 24.55 -48.23 26.64
N ILE A 215 24.52 -47.26 25.73
CA ILE A 215 25.65 -46.34 25.48
C ILE A 215 25.90 -45.48 26.71
N CYS A 216 24.86 -44.94 27.35
CA CYS A 216 24.99 -44.17 28.59
C CYS A 216 25.66 -44.98 29.71
N LEU A 217 25.25 -46.24 29.90
CA LEU A 217 25.85 -47.13 30.89
C LEU A 217 27.31 -47.44 30.57
N GLU A 218 27.64 -47.69 29.31
CA GLU A 218 29.03 -47.89 28.90
C GLU A 218 29.90 -46.65 29.14
N ASN A 219 29.38 -45.46 28.82
CA ASN A 219 30.09 -44.20 29.08
C ASN A 219 30.32 -43.99 30.58
N PHE A 220 29.32 -44.29 31.42
CA PHE A 220 29.46 -44.23 32.88
C PHE A 220 30.55 -45.18 33.38
N ARG A 221 30.56 -46.43 32.92
CA ARG A 221 31.57 -47.43 33.31
C ARG A 221 32.98 -47.09 32.84
N LYS A 222 33.10 -46.42 31.68
CA LYS A 222 34.39 -45.99 31.10
C LYS A 222 34.86 -44.64 31.64
N ALA A 223 34.01 -43.90 32.36
CA ALA A 223 34.32 -42.56 32.85
C ALA A 223 35.50 -42.60 33.83
N LYS A 224 36.53 -41.81 33.52
CA LYS A 224 37.69 -41.56 34.38
C LYS A 224 37.77 -40.08 34.71
N ARG A 225 38.45 -39.75 35.81
CA ARG A 225 38.73 -38.36 36.17
C ARG A 225 39.69 -37.76 35.16
N ASN A 226 39.33 -36.62 34.58
CA ASN A 226 40.22 -35.85 33.73
C ASN A 226 41.30 -35.15 34.56
N SER A 227 42.43 -34.82 33.96
CA SER A 227 43.54 -34.15 34.67
C SER A 227 43.17 -32.74 35.15
N ASP A 228 42.26 -32.07 34.45
CA ASP A 228 41.81 -30.69 34.65
C ASP A 228 40.60 -30.54 35.58
N GLU A 229 39.97 -31.65 36.02
CA GLU A 229 38.82 -31.59 36.92
C GLU A 229 39.17 -32.03 38.36
N THR A 230 38.53 -31.40 39.35
CA THR A 230 38.60 -31.79 40.77
C THR A 230 37.81 -33.07 41.04
N PHE A 231 38.09 -33.75 42.16
CA PHE A 231 37.32 -34.93 42.59
C PHE A 231 35.83 -34.64 42.76
N SER A 232 35.48 -33.45 43.25
CA SER A 232 34.08 -33.03 43.41
C SER A 232 33.38 -32.88 42.05
N GLN A 233 34.03 -32.20 41.09
CA GLN A 233 33.51 -32.07 39.72
C GLN A 233 33.33 -33.44 39.04
N PHE A 234 34.28 -34.35 39.24
CA PHE A 234 34.16 -35.71 38.73
C PHE A 234 32.99 -36.47 39.35
N ALA A 235 32.81 -36.38 40.67
CA ALA A 235 31.68 -37.00 41.35
C ALA A 235 30.34 -36.43 40.85
N SER A 236 30.22 -35.11 40.71
CA SER A 236 29.04 -34.47 40.13
C SER A 236 28.75 -34.97 38.72
N ARG A 237 29.77 -35.06 37.87
CA ARG A 237 29.65 -35.58 36.50
C ARG A 237 29.18 -37.03 36.47
N LEU A 238 29.77 -37.91 37.29
CA LEU A 238 29.34 -39.30 37.43
C LEU A 238 27.89 -39.42 37.87
N THR A 239 27.48 -38.63 38.88
CA THR A 239 26.09 -38.60 39.36
C THR A 239 25.14 -38.18 38.25
N SER A 240 25.44 -37.12 37.50
CA SER A 240 24.61 -36.70 36.36
C SER A 240 24.50 -37.77 35.29
N MET A 241 25.59 -38.49 34.97
CA MET A 241 25.57 -39.60 34.01
C MET A 241 24.68 -40.76 34.50
N TRP A 242 24.73 -41.08 35.80
CA TRP A 242 23.90 -42.13 36.40
C TRP A 242 22.42 -41.75 36.43
N LEU A 243 22.09 -40.53 36.86
CA LEU A 243 20.71 -40.02 36.88
C LEU A 243 20.11 -39.99 35.47
N TYR A 244 20.89 -39.56 34.48
CA TYR A 244 20.45 -39.56 33.10
C TYR A 244 20.18 -40.98 32.57
N TYR A 245 21.05 -41.95 32.89
CA TYR A 245 20.80 -43.37 32.58
C TYR A 245 19.52 -43.90 33.25
N GLY A 246 19.27 -43.55 34.52
CA GLY A 246 18.05 -43.92 35.25
C GLY A 246 16.79 -43.38 34.57
N LYS A 247 16.82 -42.09 34.19
CA LYS A 247 15.75 -41.41 33.44
C LYS A 247 15.42 -42.16 32.14
N LEU A 248 16.43 -42.51 31.35
CA LEU A 248 16.25 -43.24 30.08
C LEU A 248 15.65 -44.65 30.26
N ARG A 249 15.86 -45.28 31.42
CA ARG A 249 15.31 -46.59 31.77
C ARG A 249 13.92 -46.52 32.40
N GLY A 250 13.41 -45.32 32.69
CA GLY A 250 12.19 -45.13 33.48
C GLY A 250 12.32 -45.59 34.94
N ALA A 251 13.55 -45.74 35.44
CA ALA A 251 13.84 -46.14 36.82
C ALA A 251 14.22 -44.89 37.62
N ASN A 252 13.20 -44.17 38.11
CA ASN A 252 13.38 -42.94 38.90
C ASN A 252 13.34 -43.16 40.42
N ASP A 253 13.01 -44.37 40.88
CA ASP A 253 13.05 -44.74 42.29
C ASP A 253 14.29 -45.59 42.60
N PHE A 254 14.99 -45.22 43.67
CA PHE A 254 16.12 -45.95 44.26
C PHE A 254 15.76 -46.48 45.64
#